data_AF-A0A0G4MQ80-F1
#
_entry.id   AF-A0A0G4MQ80-F1
#
_cell.length_a   1.000
_cell.length_b   1.000
_cell.length_c   1.000
_cell.angle_alpha   90.00
_cell.angle_beta   90.00
_cell.angle_gamma   90.00
#
_symmetry.space_group_name_H-M   'P 1'
#
loop_
_entity.id
_entity.type
_entity.pdbx_description
1 polymer ?
#
loop_
_entity_poly.entity_id
_entity_poly.type
_entity_poly.pdbx_seq_one_letter_code
_entity_poly.pdbx_strand_id
1 'polypeptide(L)'
;AGQEVVIEEYLTGDELSILTFSDGTHTISLPPAQDHKRIGDGDQGPNTGGMGCYAPTTIATDALIKRIEDEVVQPTIRGMRQDGMPFRGV
;
A
#
# COMPACT_ATOMS: atom_id res chain seq x y z
N ALA A 1 -9.00 -20.46 12.47
CA ALA A 1 -8.08 -19.74 11.56
C ALA A 1 -6.82 -20.58 11.39
N GLY A 2 -6.22 -20.63 10.19
CA GLY A 2 -4.96 -21.35 9.93
C GLY A 2 -5.07 -22.73 9.25
N GLN A 3 -6.08 -22.97 8.40
CA GLN A 3 -6.13 -24.21 7.59
C GLN A 3 -5.31 -24.11 6.30
N GLU A 4 -4.89 -22.90 5.93
CA GLU A 4 -4.10 -22.61 4.73
C GLU A 4 -2.92 -21.72 5.11
N VAL A 5 -1.81 -21.87 4.39
CA VAL A 5 -0.61 -21.03 4.53
C VAL A 5 -0.27 -20.43 3.18
N VAL A 6 0.17 -19.17 3.18
CA VAL A 6 0.73 -18.50 2.00
C VAL A 6 2.23 -18.41 2.20
N ILE A 7 3.01 -18.87 1.22
CA ILE A 7 4.47 -18.78 1.20
C ILE A 7 4.83 -17.78 0.10
N GLU A 8 5.51 -16.70 0.49
CA GLU A 8 5.86 -15.59 -0.40
C GLU A 8 7.37 -15.36 -0.41
N GLU A 9 7.86 -14.69 -1.46
CA GLU A 9 9.24 -14.23 -1.52
C GLU A 9 9.51 -13.16 -0.47
N TYR A 10 10.69 -13.22 0.16
CA TYR A 10 11.14 -12.17 1.07
C TYR A 10 11.71 -10.99 0.28
N LEU A 11 10.98 -9.88 0.27
CA LEU A 11 11.41 -8.64 -0.37
C LEU A 11 12.13 -7.72 0.62
N THR A 12 13.16 -7.03 0.13
CA THR A 12 13.93 -6.04 0.89
C THR A 12 13.81 -4.67 0.23
N GLY A 13 13.79 -3.61 1.04
CA GLY A 13 13.72 -2.22 0.57
C GLY A 13 12.92 -1.37 1.53
N ASP A 14 12.68 -0.12 1.13
CA ASP A 14 11.85 0.80 1.90
C ASP A 14 10.36 0.47 1.72
N GLU A 15 9.61 0.45 2.82
CA GLU A 15 8.15 0.32 2.79
C GLU A 15 7.48 1.67 2.50
N LEU A 16 6.48 1.67 1.62
CA LEU A 16 5.74 2.84 1.18
C LEU A 16 4.24 2.56 1.19
N SER A 17 3.46 3.48 1.75
CA SER A 17 1.99 3.44 1.76
C SER A 17 1.43 4.44 0.75
N ILE A 18 0.63 3.95 -0.20
CA ILE A 18 -0.18 4.76 -1.13
C ILE A 18 -1.65 4.45 -0.87
N LEU A 19 -2.36 5.37 -0.21
CA LEU A 19 -3.80 5.26 0.00
C LEU A 19 -4.52 5.95 -1.15
N THR A 20 -5.54 5.31 -1.73
CA THR A 20 -6.18 5.78 -2.95
C THR A 20 -7.68 5.74 -2.83
N PHE A 21 -8.34 6.89 -2.99
CA PHE A 21 -9.79 6.93 -3.14
C PHE A 21 -10.22 6.34 -4.47
N SER A 22 -11.27 5.53 -4.49
CA SER A 22 -11.94 5.06 -5.71
C SER A 22 -13.46 5.22 -5.66
N ASP A 23 -14.05 5.53 -6.81
CA ASP A 23 -15.51 5.56 -7.04
C ASP A 23 -16.03 4.28 -7.74
N GLY A 24 -15.17 3.29 -7.95
CA GLY A 24 -15.41 2.06 -8.71
C GLY A 24 -14.93 2.12 -10.16
N THR A 25 -14.45 3.26 -10.62
CA THR A 25 -13.97 3.48 -11.99
C THR A 25 -12.77 4.40 -12.09
N HIS A 26 -12.72 5.45 -11.30
CA HIS A 26 -11.63 6.42 -11.21
C HIS A 26 -10.94 6.28 -9.86
N THR A 27 -9.72 6.83 -9.80
CA THR A 27 -8.92 6.86 -8.58
C THR A 27 -8.27 8.21 -8.36
N ILE A 28 -8.06 8.55 -7.08
CA ILE A 28 -7.24 9.68 -6.66
C ILE A 28 -6.38 9.23 -5.48
N SER A 29 -5.07 9.19 -5.69
CA SER A 29 -4.08 8.78 -4.69
C SER A 29 -3.73 9.95 -3.75
N LEU A 30 -3.68 9.66 -2.45
CA LEU A 30 -3.20 10.57 -1.41
C LEU A 30 -1.66 10.64 -1.43
N PRO A 31 -1.05 11.67 -0.80
CA PRO A 31 0.40 11.76 -0.70
C PRO A 31 1.02 10.49 -0.11
N PRO A 32 2.20 10.06 -0.60
CA PRO A 32 2.88 8.88 -0.10
C PRO A 32 3.23 9.05 1.38
N ALA A 33 3.06 7.97 2.13
CA ALA A 33 3.35 7.94 3.55
C ALA A 33 4.27 6.77 3.90
N GLN A 34 5.01 6.89 4.99
CA GLN A 34 5.76 5.78 5.58
C GLN A 34 5.28 5.57 7.01
N ASP A 35 4.96 4.31 7.32
CA ASP A 35 4.51 3.86 8.63
C ASP A 35 5.61 3.06 9.33
N HIS A 36 5.77 3.29 10.63
CA HIS A 36 6.70 2.54 11.48
C HIS A 36 5.92 1.51 12.29
N LYS A 37 6.06 0.23 11.92
CA LYS A 37 5.27 -0.86 12.51
C LYS A 37 5.92 -1.51 13.73
N ARG A 38 7.19 -1.25 14.01
CA ARG A 38 7.94 -1.96 15.06
C ARG A 38 7.88 -1.20 16.37
N ILE A 39 7.64 -1.93 17.46
CA ILE A 39 7.41 -1.32 18.79
C ILE A 39 8.65 -0.64 19.40
N GLY A 40 9.85 -1.07 19.01
CA GLY A 40 11.12 -0.58 19.54
C GLY A 40 11.90 0.29 18.54
N ASP A 41 12.75 1.16 19.10
CA ASP A 41 13.60 2.04 18.31
C ASP A 41 14.49 1.29 17.31
N GLY A 42 14.73 1.88 16.15
CA GLY A 42 15.53 1.26 15.08
C GLY A 42 14.83 0.06 14.44
N ASP A 43 13.50 0.12 14.36
CA ASP A 43 12.63 -0.92 13.81
C ASP A 43 12.82 -2.31 14.46
N GLN A 44 12.98 -2.32 15.79
CA GLN A 44 13.20 -3.54 16.58
C GLN A 44 11.93 -4.06 17.27
N GLY A 45 11.93 -5.35 17.60
CA GLY A 45 10.84 -5.99 18.34
C GLY A 45 9.65 -6.43 17.47
N PRO A 46 8.53 -6.85 18.08
CA PRO A 46 7.36 -7.33 17.34
C PRO A 46 6.69 -6.25 16.51
N ASN A 47 5.95 -6.68 15.47
CA ASN A 47 5.08 -5.81 14.67
C ASN A 47 3.86 -5.37 15.49
N THR A 48 3.45 -4.13 15.30
CA THR A 48 2.22 -3.53 15.82
C THR A 48 1.32 -3.12 14.64
N GLY A 49 0.15 -2.54 14.94
CA GLY A 49 -0.71 -1.93 13.92
C GLY A 49 -0.19 -0.59 13.37
N GLY A 50 0.96 -0.09 13.86
CA GLY A 50 1.54 1.21 13.54
C GLY A 50 1.88 1.99 14.82
N MET A 51 3.14 2.38 14.97
CA MET A 51 3.62 3.24 16.06
C MET A 51 3.58 4.73 15.69
N GLY A 52 3.56 5.02 14.39
CA GLY A 52 3.53 6.37 13.87
C GLY A 52 3.80 6.40 12.37
N CYS A 53 3.28 7.43 11.71
CA CYS A 53 3.36 7.59 10.27
C CYS A 53 3.64 9.06 9.94
N TYR A 54 4.32 9.31 8.83
CA TYR A 54 4.54 10.66 8.31
C TYR A 54 4.27 10.75 6.81
N ALA A 55 3.80 11.93 6.37
CA ALA A 55 3.51 12.24 4.98
C ALA A 55 3.72 13.74 4.69
N PRO A 56 4.19 14.13 3.49
CA PRO A 56 4.69 13.26 2.44
C PRO A 56 6.06 12.67 2.81
N THR A 57 6.31 11.41 2.46
CA THR A 57 7.66 10.84 2.55
C THR A 57 8.51 11.21 1.33
N THR A 58 9.82 11.39 1.53
CA THR A 58 10.79 11.72 0.47
C THR A 58 11.35 10.49 -0.24
N ILE A 59 10.96 9.28 0.18
CA ILE A 59 11.42 8.02 -0.39
C ILE A 59 10.88 7.81 -1.82
N ALA A 60 9.66 8.31 -2.09
CA ALA A 60 8.99 8.11 -3.36
C ALA A 60 9.31 9.23 -4.35
N THR A 61 9.95 8.88 -5.47
CA THR A 61 10.09 9.79 -6.61
C THR A 61 8.79 9.89 -7.40
N ASP A 62 8.55 10.99 -8.11
CA ASP A 62 7.37 11.13 -8.98
C ASP A 62 7.28 10.01 -10.03
N ALA A 63 8.43 9.54 -10.53
CA ALA A 63 8.50 8.41 -11.45
C ALA A 63 8.05 7.10 -10.80
N LEU A 64 8.43 6.86 -9.53
CA LEU A 64 7.98 5.69 -8.78
C LEU A 64 6.48 5.77 -8.48
N ILE A 65 5.97 6.93 -8.06
CA ILE A 65 4.54 7.16 -7.80
C ILE A 65 3.73 6.88 -9.07
N LYS A 66 4.17 7.40 -10.22
CA LYS A 66 3.52 7.12 -11.50
C LYS A 66 3.52 5.63 -11.83
N ARG A 67 4.64 4.94 -11.59
CA ARG A 67 4.74 3.50 -11.84
C ARG A 67 3.79 2.69 -10.95
N ILE A 68 3.67 3.06 -9.67
CA ILE A 68 2.70 2.44 -8.75
C ILE A 68 1.26 2.66 -9.23
N GLU A 69 0.92 3.88 -9.68
CA GLU A 69 -0.42 4.16 -10.20
C GLU A 69 -0.74 3.31 -11.45
N ASP A 70 0.19 3.27 -12.41
CA ASP A 70 0.00 2.58 -13.70
C ASP A 70 0.03 1.04 -13.58
N GLU A 71 0.89 0.50 -12.71
CA GLU A 71 1.16 -0.96 -12.62
C GLU A 71 0.40 -1.66 -11.47
N VAL A 72 -0.03 -0.92 -10.44
CA VAL A 72 -0.69 -1.51 -9.25
C VAL A 72 -2.11 -0.98 -9.07
N VAL A 73 -2.28 0.33 -8.93
CA VAL A 73 -3.57 0.93 -8.56
C VAL A 73 -4.61 0.78 -9.68
N GLN A 74 -4.29 1.27 -10.88
CA GLN A 74 -5.21 1.21 -12.02
C GLN A 74 -5.58 -0.23 -12.43
N PRO A 75 -4.62 -1.18 -12.51
CA PRO A 75 -4.95 -2.57 -12.82
C PRO A 75 -5.81 -3.23 -11.76
N THR A 76 -5.58 -2.95 -10.47
CA THR A 76 -6.38 -3.51 -9.36
C THR A 76 -7.84 -3.07 -9.46
N ILE A 77 -8.10 -1.77 -9.57
CA ILE A 77 -9.47 -1.24 -9.68
C ILE A 77 -10.16 -1.74 -10.96
N ARG A 78 -9.42 -1.83 -12.07
CA ARG A 78 -9.94 -2.38 -13.33
C ARG A 78 -10.32 -3.85 -13.19
N GLY A 79 -9.47 -4.67 -12.56
CA GLY A 79 -9.71 -6.08 -12.31
C GLY A 79 -10.93 -6.31 -11.44
N MET A 80 -11.02 -5.62 -10.30
CA MET A 80 -12.18 -5.68 -9.41
C MET A 80 -13.49 -5.34 -10.14
N ARG A 81 -13.47 -4.34 -11.03
CA ARG A 81 -14.63 -3.99 -11.86
C ARG A 81 -14.98 -5.09 -12.87
N GLN A 82 -13.97 -5.71 -13.50
CA GLN A 82 -14.17 -6.80 -14.46
C GLN A 82 -14.79 -8.04 -13.80
N ASP A 83 -14.45 -8.30 -12.55
CA ASP A 83 -15.02 -9.38 -11.74
C ASP A 83 -16.42 -9.05 -11.18
N GLY A 84 -17.00 -7.90 -11.55
CA GLY A 84 -18.32 -7.47 -11.09
C GLY A 84 -18.35 -6.96 -9.64
N MET A 85 -17.17 -6.63 -9.07
CA MET A 85 -16.99 -6.20 -7.69
C MET A 85 -16.35 -4.79 -7.63
N PRO A 86 -16.97 -3.74 -8.20
CA PRO A 86 -16.35 -2.41 -8.23
C PRO A 86 -16.11 -1.86 -6.82
N PHE A 87 -14.87 -1.44 -6.55
CA PHE A 87 -14.45 -0.93 -5.23
C PHE A 87 -14.77 0.55 -5.04
N ARG A 88 -15.42 0.90 -3.93
CA ARG A 88 -15.73 2.29 -3.55
C ARG A 88 -15.25 2.56 -2.14
N GLY A 89 -14.29 3.46 -1.98
CA GLY A 89 -13.68 3.73 -0.67
C GLY A 89 -12.23 4.15 -0.80
N VAL A 90 -11.45 3.84 0.24
CA VAL A 90 -9.99 3.94 0.31
C VAL A 90 -9.45 2.56 0.62
#